data_AF-B0Y569-F1
#
_entry.id   AF-B0Y569-F1
#
_cell.length_a   1.000
_cell.length_b   1.000
_cell.length_c   1.000
_cell.angle_alpha   90.00
_cell.angle_beta   90.00
_cell.angle_gamma   90.00
#
_symmetry.space_group_name_H-M   'P 1'
#
loop_
_entity.id
_entity.type
_entity.pdbx_description
1 polymer ?
#
loop_
_entity_poly.entity_id
_entity_poly.type
_entity_poly.pdbx_seq_one_letter_code
_entity_poly.pdbx_strand_id
1 'polypeptide(L)'
;MSSSRESLNMSSPPDADSDSLKTERKLLRQHLGLGPNPGDPPAGPPPQTQPLFFIEMAPDSRGGAKCHQLVSHKFPSRYDADHMLHLFAGLYHIHCFEKLADFTQADFLDRIQPLTRQTWKLRGLNAGSVLDGNYLVPGGVERLVLEWKVTHGKWIDKRDGVYDESEDEKRVHADFFALLRKAGSSEYKQLMKPTGLSFDEYYNLLGPLAPYESDGPHDTEEWNLFDTYLDSTVKALDNPHDLSTMLQRWHDDVATRH
;
A
#
# COMPACT_ATOMS: atom_id res chain seq x y z
N MET A 1 -60.79 -22.74 -1.17
CA MET A 1 -59.46 -23.38 -1.04
C MET A 1 -58.42 -22.27 -1.10
N SER A 2 -58.09 -21.69 0.06
CA SER A 2 -57.02 -20.70 0.19
C SER A 2 -55.69 -21.43 0.31
N SER A 3 -54.72 -21.09 -0.54
CA SER A 3 -53.35 -21.57 -0.44
C SER A 3 -52.46 -20.39 -0.04
N SER A 4 -52.08 -20.37 1.23
CA SER A 4 -51.11 -19.42 1.79
C SER A 4 -49.70 -19.87 1.38
N ARG A 5 -48.97 -19.04 0.64
CA ARG A 5 -47.52 -19.21 0.47
C ARG A 5 -46.82 -18.48 1.61
N GLU A 6 -46.31 -19.25 2.57
CA GLU A 6 -45.34 -18.78 3.56
C GLU A 6 -44.01 -18.49 2.87
N SER A 7 -43.59 -17.24 2.90
CA SER A 7 -42.27 -16.79 2.51
C SER A 7 -41.30 -17.13 3.65
N LEU A 8 -40.51 -18.19 3.50
CA LEU A 8 -39.40 -18.50 4.40
C LEU A 8 -38.33 -17.42 4.26
N ASN A 9 -38.30 -16.53 5.26
CA ASN A 9 -37.26 -15.54 5.48
C ASN A 9 -36.00 -16.27 5.96
N MET A 10 -35.12 -16.67 5.03
CA MET A 10 -33.82 -17.24 5.35
C MET A 10 -32.85 -16.09 5.68
N SER A 11 -32.83 -15.67 6.93
CA SER A 11 -31.72 -14.89 7.48
C SER A 11 -30.48 -15.78 7.57
N SER A 12 -29.43 -15.47 6.82
CA SER A 12 -28.12 -16.12 6.96
C SER A 12 -27.61 -15.98 8.41
N PRO A 13 -26.98 -17.03 8.98
CA PRO A 13 -26.48 -16.96 10.34
C PRO A 13 -25.27 -16.02 10.44
N PRO A 14 -25.16 -15.20 11.50
CA PRO A 14 -24.12 -14.18 11.66
C PRO A 14 -22.69 -14.71 11.88
N ASP A 15 -22.47 -16.02 11.99
CA ASP A 15 -21.18 -16.61 12.40
C ASP A 15 -20.34 -17.21 11.25
N ALA A 16 -20.91 -17.46 10.06
CA ALA A 16 -20.20 -18.12 8.97
C ALA A 16 -19.06 -17.25 8.36
N ASP A 17 -19.26 -15.93 8.33
CA ASP A 17 -18.33 -14.98 7.71
C ASP A 17 -17.06 -14.76 8.58
N SER A 18 -17.21 -14.83 9.90
CA SER A 18 -16.07 -14.71 10.83
C SER A 18 -15.10 -15.88 10.70
N ASP A 19 -15.63 -17.09 10.53
CA ASP A 19 -14.82 -18.30 10.43
C ASP A 19 -14.14 -18.46 9.07
N SER A 20 -14.75 -17.94 7.99
CA SER A 20 -14.10 -17.83 6.68
C SER A 20 -12.88 -16.91 6.72
N LEU A 21 -13.03 -15.69 7.26
CA LEU A 21 -11.93 -14.73 7.36
C LEU A 21 -10.78 -15.24 8.25
N LYS A 22 -11.09 -15.90 9.36
CA LYS A 22 -10.06 -16.54 10.20
C LYS A 22 -9.28 -17.59 9.43
N THR A 23 -9.95 -18.38 8.58
CA THR A 23 -9.31 -19.40 7.76
C THR A 23 -8.39 -18.77 6.72
N GLU A 24 -8.86 -17.74 6.00
CA GLU A 24 -8.05 -17.01 5.02
C GLU A 24 -6.81 -16.36 5.66
N ARG A 25 -6.95 -15.74 6.83
CA ARG A 25 -5.82 -15.18 7.60
C ARG A 25 -4.76 -16.24 7.91
N LYS A 26 -5.19 -17.42 8.37
CA LYS A 26 -4.27 -18.54 8.65
C LYS A 26 -3.54 -19.00 7.39
N LEU A 27 -4.27 -19.15 6.28
CA LEU A 27 -3.69 -19.53 4.99
C LEU A 27 -2.69 -18.50 4.48
N LEU A 28 -3.02 -17.21 4.59
CA LEU A 28 -2.11 -16.12 4.23
C LEU A 28 -0.83 -16.20 5.07
N ARG A 29 -0.93 -16.30 6.40
CA ARG A 29 0.24 -16.44 7.29
C ARG A 29 1.13 -17.63 6.93
N GLN A 30 0.53 -18.80 6.73
CA GLN A 30 1.26 -20.01 6.34
C GLN A 30 1.96 -19.83 5.00
N HIS A 31 1.31 -19.12 4.07
CA HIS A 31 1.90 -18.79 2.78
C HIS A 31 3.15 -17.92 2.93
N LEU A 32 3.19 -17.02 3.92
CA LEU A 32 4.36 -16.22 4.26
C LEU A 32 5.49 -17.02 4.94
N GLY A 33 5.25 -18.30 5.24
CA GLY A 33 6.16 -19.12 6.04
C GLY A 33 6.02 -18.89 7.54
N LEU A 34 4.92 -18.29 8.00
CA LEU A 34 4.64 -18.04 9.42
C LEU A 34 3.77 -19.15 10.01
N GLY A 35 3.71 -19.22 11.35
CA GLY A 35 2.75 -20.05 12.06
C GLY A 35 1.30 -19.61 11.82
N PRO A 36 0.31 -20.52 11.96
CA PRO A 36 -1.09 -20.23 11.66
C PRO A 36 -1.67 -19.10 12.51
N ASN A 37 -1.20 -18.92 13.75
CA ASN A 37 -1.52 -17.76 14.58
C ASN A 37 -0.25 -16.95 14.91
N PRO A 38 -0.38 -15.68 15.33
CA PRO A 38 0.74 -14.90 15.85
C PRO A 38 1.44 -15.62 17.01
N GLY A 39 2.77 -15.70 16.94
CA GLY A 39 3.60 -16.39 17.95
C GLY A 39 3.76 -17.90 17.74
N ASP A 40 2.95 -18.53 16.89
CA ASP A 40 3.12 -19.95 16.56
C ASP A 40 4.40 -20.17 15.71
N PRO A 41 5.13 -21.27 15.91
CA PRO A 41 6.23 -21.63 15.03
C PRO A 41 5.73 -21.95 13.61
N PRO A 42 6.54 -21.72 12.56
CA PRO A 42 6.23 -22.14 11.21
C PRO A 42 5.94 -23.64 11.12
N ALA A 43 4.92 -24.01 10.36
CA ALA A 43 4.56 -25.42 10.16
C ALA A 43 5.52 -26.18 9.22
N GLY A 44 6.40 -25.46 8.52
CA GLY A 44 7.33 -26.02 7.53
C GLY A 44 8.52 -25.10 7.27
N PRO A 45 9.42 -25.49 6.36
CA PRO A 45 10.55 -24.64 5.98
C PRO A 45 10.05 -23.32 5.35
N PRO A 46 10.81 -22.23 5.49
CA PRO A 46 10.46 -20.95 4.86
C PRO A 46 10.37 -21.11 3.33
N PRO A 47 9.50 -20.33 2.66
CA PRO A 47 9.37 -20.40 1.21
C PRO A 47 10.69 -20.00 0.53
N GLN A 48 11.03 -20.67 -0.57
CA GLN A 48 12.25 -20.36 -1.35
C GLN A 48 12.23 -18.94 -1.92
N THR A 49 11.03 -18.46 -2.26
CA THR A 49 10.79 -17.10 -2.72
C THR A 49 9.78 -16.46 -1.80
N GLN A 50 10.13 -15.30 -1.23
CA GLN A 50 9.20 -14.55 -0.39
C GLN A 50 8.09 -13.95 -1.26
N PRO A 51 6.81 -14.26 -1.01
CA PRO A 51 5.71 -13.62 -1.72
C PRO A 51 5.67 -12.11 -1.44
N LEU A 52 5.38 -11.35 -2.49
CA LEU A 52 5.19 -9.90 -2.48
C LEU A 52 3.72 -9.57 -2.75
N PHE A 53 3.26 -8.45 -2.22
CA PHE A 53 1.92 -7.92 -2.42
C PHE A 53 2.03 -6.63 -3.23
N PHE A 54 1.54 -6.64 -4.47
CA PHE A 54 1.68 -5.47 -5.34
C PHE A 54 0.45 -4.58 -5.26
N ILE A 55 0.64 -3.31 -4.92
CA ILE A 55 -0.37 -2.26 -5.11
C ILE A 55 -0.28 -1.81 -6.56
N GLU A 56 -1.31 -2.08 -7.35
CA GLU A 56 -1.36 -1.80 -8.78
C GLU A 56 -2.68 -1.13 -9.17
N MET A 57 -2.66 -0.41 -10.28
CA MET A 57 -3.89 0.12 -10.87
C MET A 57 -4.75 -1.03 -11.40
N ALA A 58 -6.06 -0.97 -11.19
CA ALA A 58 -6.98 -1.87 -11.84
C ALA A 58 -7.07 -1.50 -13.34
N PRO A 59 -6.88 -2.46 -14.28
CA PRO A 59 -7.02 -2.15 -15.69
C PRO A 59 -8.48 -1.81 -16.01
N ASP A 60 -8.67 -0.77 -16.82
CA ASP A 60 -9.96 -0.36 -17.36
C ASP A 60 -10.63 -1.54 -18.09
N SER A 61 -11.60 -2.16 -17.42
CA SER A 61 -12.34 -3.28 -17.96
C SER A 61 -13.83 -3.05 -17.77
N ARG A 62 -14.62 -3.31 -18.83
CA ARG A 62 -16.09 -3.14 -18.80
C ARG A 62 -16.79 -3.96 -17.71
N GLY A 63 -16.10 -4.94 -17.11
CA GLY A 63 -16.61 -5.78 -16.03
C GLY A 63 -15.97 -5.54 -14.67
N GLY A 64 -14.95 -4.69 -14.55
CA GLY A 64 -14.14 -4.50 -13.36
C GLY A 64 -13.31 -5.75 -12.97
N ALA A 65 -12.21 -5.54 -12.25
CA ALA A 65 -11.57 -6.62 -11.53
C ALA A 65 -12.46 -7.04 -10.35
N LYS A 66 -12.74 -8.34 -10.22
CA LYS A 66 -13.50 -8.83 -9.07
C LYS A 66 -12.57 -9.00 -7.88
N CYS A 67 -12.88 -8.32 -6.79
CA CYS A 67 -12.24 -8.57 -5.51
C CYS A 67 -12.48 -10.03 -5.09
N HIS A 68 -11.41 -10.73 -4.70
CA HIS A 68 -11.48 -12.14 -4.30
C HIS A 68 -12.10 -12.36 -2.90
N GLN A 69 -12.61 -11.32 -2.24
CA GLN A 69 -13.23 -11.47 -0.93
C GLN A 69 -14.52 -12.29 -1.02
N LEU A 70 -14.61 -13.36 -0.22
CA LEU A 70 -15.75 -14.27 -0.10
C LEU A 70 -17.02 -13.62 0.48
N VAL A 71 -16.90 -12.43 1.08
CA VAL A 71 -18.01 -11.73 1.73
C VAL A 71 -18.64 -10.73 0.77
N SER A 72 -19.85 -11.06 0.29
CA SER A 72 -20.73 -10.18 -0.47
C SER A 72 -21.20 -9.00 0.40
N HIS A 73 -20.33 -8.03 0.63
CA HIS A 73 -20.80 -6.66 0.75
C HIS A 73 -20.84 -6.08 -0.65
N LYS A 74 -22.05 -5.90 -1.16
CA LYS A 74 -22.30 -5.00 -2.30
C LYS A 74 -21.91 -3.60 -1.85
N PHE A 75 -20.63 -3.28 -1.89
CA PHE A 75 -20.22 -1.90 -1.98
C PHE A 75 -20.81 -1.36 -3.30
N PRO A 76 -21.43 -0.17 -3.31
CA PRO A 76 -21.93 0.39 -4.55
C PRO A 76 -20.74 0.42 -5.51
N SER A 77 -20.98 -0.04 -6.74
CA SER A 77 -19.99 -0.30 -7.79
C SER A 77 -19.28 0.95 -8.33
N ARG A 78 -19.03 1.93 -7.46
CA ARG A 78 -18.54 3.27 -7.75
C ARG A 78 -17.55 3.81 -6.70
N TYR A 79 -17.22 3.05 -5.65
CA TYR A 79 -16.49 3.62 -4.50
C TYR A 79 -15.05 3.14 -4.26
N ASP A 80 -14.46 2.21 -5.02
CA ASP A 80 -13.11 1.69 -4.69
C ASP A 80 -12.35 1.15 -5.93
N ALA A 81 -12.30 1.90 -7.04
CA ALA A 81 -11.99 1.27 -8.34
C ALA A 81 -10.50 1.19 -8.72
N ASP A 82 -9.61 1.99 -8.15
CA ASP A 82 -8.36 2.24 -8.89
C ASP A 82 -7.15 1.49 -8.33
N HIS A 83 -7.07 1.19 -7.03
CA HIS A 83 -5.90 0.53 -6.46
C HIS A 83 -6.23 -0.86 -5.89
N MET A 84 -5.57 -1.87 -6.44
CA MET A 84 -5.75 -3.28 -6.09
C MET A 84 -4.46 -3.87 -5.54
N LEU A 85 -4.59 -4.78 -4.58
CA LEU A 85 -3.52 -5.65 -4.14
C LEU A 85 -3.57 -6.98 -4.89
N HIS A 86 -2.46 -7.35 -5.52
CA HIS A 86 -2.30 -8.65 -6.17
C HIS A 86 -1.65 -9.67 -5.24
N LEU A 87 -2.36 -10.77 -4.97
CA LEU A 87 -1.92 -11.89 -4.14
C LEU A 87 -2.37 -13.21 -4.77
N PHE A 88 -1.47 -14.20 -4.94
CA PHE A 88 -1.83 -15.60 -5.23
C PHE A 88 -2.91 -15.79 -6.31
N ALA A 89 -2.78 -15.07 -7.43
CA ALA A 89 -3.70 -15.07 -8.58
C ALA A 89 -5.06 -14.37 -8.35
N GLY A 90 -5.25 -13.67 -7.23
CA GLY A 90 -6.44 -12.87 -6.92
C GLY A 90 -6.11 -11.37 -6.81
N LEU A 91 -7.11 -10.54 -7.13
CA LEU A 91 -7.08 -9.09 -6.91
C LEU A 91 -7.95 -8.79 -5.69
N TYR A 92 -7.46 -7.93 -4.80
CA TYR A 92 -8.20 -7.45 -3.63
C TYR A 92 -8.25 -5.93 -3.66
N HIS A 93 -9.37 -5.32 -3.27
CA HIS A 93 -9.30 -3.91 -2.87
C HIS A 93 -8.37 -3.83 -1.66
N ILE A 94 -7.62 -2.73 -1.53
CA ILE A 94 -6.68 -2.55 -0.40
C ILE A 94 -7.43 -2.70 0.93
N HIS A 95 -8.59 -2.05 1.06
CA HIS A 95 -9.44 -2.13 2.25
C HIS A 95 -9.86 -3.57 2.61
N CYS A 96 -10.10 -4.42 1.61
CA CYS A 96 -10.46 -5.82 1.82
C CYS A 96 -9.25 -6.62 2.28
N PHE A 97 -8.07 -6.37 1.71
CA PHE A 97 -6.84 -7.08 2.04
C PHE A 97 -6.33 -6.73 3.45
N GLU A 98 -6.50 -5.50 3.90
CA GLU A 98 -6.22 -5.07 5.28
C GLU A 98 -7.03 -5.86 6.33
N LYS A 99 -8.16 -6.47 5.94
CA LYS A 99 -8.89 -7.38 6.83
C LYS A 99 -8.20 -8.74 6.96
N LEU A 100 -7.28 -9.08 6.05
CA LEU A 100 -6.57 -10.36 6.01
C LEU A 100 -5.12 -10.21 6.50
N ALA A 101 -4.44 -9.14 6.08
CA ALA A 101 -3.07 -8.84 6.43
C ALA A 101 -3.00 -7.86 7.60
N ASP A 102 -2.19 -8.18 8.59
CA ASP A 102 -1.92 -7.30 9.72
C ASP A 102 -0.64 -6.52 9.48
N PHE A 103 -0.76 -5.28 9.00
CA PHE A 103 0.38 -4.41 8.69
C PHE A 103 1.09 -3.86 9.94
N THR A 104 0.61 -4.16 11.14
CA THR A 104 1.37 -3.91 12.37
C THR A 104 2.49 -4.96 12.59
N GLN A 105 2.54 -5.99 11.75
CA GLN A 105 3.61 -6.99 11.73
C GLN A 105 4.54 -6.73 10.54
N ALA A 106 5.85 -6.62 10.80
CA ALA A 106 6.86 -6.36 9.77
C ALA A 106 6.81 -7.38 8.62
N ASP A 107 6.56 -8.66 8.95
CA ASP A 107 6.41 -9.74 7.96
C ASP A 107 5.37 -9.45 6.88
N PHE A 108 4.32 -8.68 7.17
CA PHE A 108 3.32 -8.29 6.17
C PHE A 108 3.69 -6.97 5.49
N LEU A 109 4.13 -5.99 6.28
CA LEU A 109 4.48 -4.66 5.80
C LEU A 109 5.58 -4.71 4.73
N ASP A 110 6.64 -5.48 4.97
CA ASP A 110 7.82 -5.54 4.09
C ASP A 110 7.49 -6.05 2.69
N ARG A 111 6.43 -6.87 2.57
CA ARG A 111 5.99 -7.50 1.33
C ARG A 111 5.22 -6.56 0.42
N ILE A 112 4.72 -5.43 0.93
CA ILE A 112 3.99 -4.45 0.12
C ILE A 112 4.94 -3.79 -0.87
N GLN A 113 4.57 -3.74 -2.14
CA GLN A 113 5.34 -3.10 -3.19
C GLN A 113 4.40 -2.28 -4.08
N PRO A 114 4.61 -0.96 -4.24
CA PRO A 114 3.92 -0.24 -5.31
C PRO A 114 4.39 -0.78 -6.66
N LEU A 115 3.48 -0.92 -7.62
CA LEU A 115 3.82 -1.33 -8.97
C LEU A 115 4.26 -0.14 -9.82
N THR A 116 5.55 -0.06 -10.10
CA THR A 116 6.20 1.07 -10.76
C THR A 116 7.02 0.61 -11.97
N ARG A 117 7.63 1.56 -12.69
CA ARG A 117 8.56 1.27 -13.80
C ARG A 117 9.81 0.50 -13.36
N GLN A 118 10.09 0.48 -12.07
CA GLN A 118 11.24 -0.17 -11.45
C GLN A 118 10.86 -1.54 -10.87
N THR A 119 9.63 -1.72 -10.37
CA THR A 119 9.21 -2.95 -9.68
C THR A 119 8.41 -3.94 -10.54
N TRP A 120 7.96 -3.57 -11.74
CA TRP A 120 7.13 -4.45 -12.60
C TRP A 120 7.72 -5.82 -12.93
N LYS A 121 9.06 -5.93 -13.00
CA LYS A 121 9.72 -7.22 -13.24
C LYS A 121 9.49 -8.20 -12.10
N LEU A 122 9.44 -7.70 -10.87
CA LEU A 122 9.15 -8.50 -9.67
C LEU A 122 7.71 -9.04 -9.70
N ARG A 123 6.80 -8.28 -10.32
CA ARG A 123 5.40 -8.66 -10.54
C ARG A 123 5.22 -9.70 -11.65
N GLY A 124 6.25 -9.93 -12.47
CA GLY A 124 6.21 -10.85 -13.61
C GLY A 124 5.45 -10.29 -14.83
N LEU A 125 5.28 -8.97 -14.92
CA LEU A 125 4.71 -8.34 -16.11
C LEU A 125 5.71 -8.39 -17.28
N ASN A 126 5.20 -8.27 -18.51
CA ASN A 126 6.05 -8.04 -19.67
C ASN A 126 6.17 -6.53 -19.95
N ALA A 127 7.17 -6.14 -20.75
CA ALA A 127 7.41 -4.72 -21.04
C ALA A 127 6.23 -4.04 -21.76
N GLY A 128 5.49 -4.77 -22.60
CA GLY A 128 4.30 -4.23 -23.28
C GLY A 128 3.21 -3.79 -22.30
N SER A 129 2.90 -4.63 -21.32
CA SER A 129 1.91 -4.31 -20.27
C SER A 129 2.28 -3.09 -19.43
N VAL A 130 3.56 -2.78 -19.31
CA VAL A 130 4.07 -1.58 -18.61
C VAL A 130 3.95 -0.34 -19.48
N LEU A 131 4.22 -0.46 -20.79
CA LEU A 131 4.13 0.65 -21.74
C LEU A 131 2.68 1.12 -21.95
N ASP A 132 1.72 0.20 -21.85
CA ASP A 132 0.29 0.52 -21.93
C ASP A 132 -0.21 1.32 -20.71
N GLY A 133 0.59 1.44 -19.64
CA GLY A 133 0.29 2.28 -18.47
C GLY A 133 -0.80 1.76 -17.53
N ASN A 134 -1.54 0.72 -17.91
CA ASN A 134 -2.76 0.27 -17.24
C ASN A 134 -2.59 -0.28 -15.80
N TYR A 135 -1.36 -0.55 -15.36
CA TYR A 135 -1.10 -1.18 -14.06
C TYR A 135 -0.27 -0.31 -13.11
N LEU A 136 0.47 0.66 -13.66
CA LEU A 136 1.42 1.43 -12.88
C LEU A 136 0.67 2.39 -11.96
N VAL A 137 1.07 2.43 -10.69
CA VAL A 137 0.50 3.42 -9.77
C VAL A 137 0.97 4.83 -10.13
N PRO A 138 0.14 5.87 -9.89
CA PRO A 138 0.55 7.26 -10.00
C PRO A 138 1.73 7.57 -9.07
N GLY A 139 2.54 8.57 -9.45
CA GLY A 139 3.71 8.98 -8.66
C GLY A 139 3.37 9.35 -7.22
N GLY A 140 2.26 10.07 -6.98
CA GLY A 140 1.79 10.40 -5.63
C GLY A 140 1.50 9.16 -4.79
N VAL A 141 0.88 8.13 -5.37
CA VAL A 141 0.60 6.85 -4.71
C VAL A 141 1.88 6.09 -4.41
N GLU A 142 2.81 6.02 -5.37
CA GLU A 142 4.14 5.44 -5.16
C GLU A 142 4.83 6.09 -3.95
N ARG A 143 4.87 7.42 -3.90
CA ARG A 143 5.52 8.16 -2.80
C ARG A 143 4.82 7.94 -1.46
N LEU A 144 3.49 8.00 -1.43
CA LEU A 144 2.71 7.78 -0.21
C LEU A 144 2.91 6.36 0.33
N VAL A 145 2.82 5.33 -0.51
CA VAL A 145 3.03 3.93 -0.09
C VAL A 145 4.43 3.73 0.47
N LEU A 146 5.46 4.25 -0.19
CA LEU A 146 6.84 4.09 0.25
C LEU A 146 7.11 4.81 1.58
N GLU A 147 6.67 6.05 1.74
CA GLU A 147 6.85 6.79 3.00
C GLU A 147 5.99 6.20 4.13
N TRP A 148 4.79 5.72 3.82
CA TRP A 148 3.92 5.01 4.77
C TRP A 148 4.60 3.76 5.30
N LYS A 149 5.20 2.93 4.42
CA LYS A 149 5.98 1.75 4.83
C LYS A 149 7.13 2.11 5.76
N VAL A 150 7.92 3.13 5.39
CA VAL A 150 9.06 3.56 6.22
C VAL A 150 8.60 4.04 7.59
N THR A 151 7.51 4.81 7.64
CA THR A 151 6.96 5.36 8.87
C THR A 151 6.38 4.27 9.77
N HIS A 152 5.62 3.33 9.20
CA HIS A 152 5.06 2.18 9.92
C HIS A 152 6.16 1.25 10.43
N GLY A 153 7.14 0.93 9.58
CA GLY A 153 8.28 0.09 9.95
C GLY A 153 9.04 0.66 11.14
N LYS A 154 9.29 1.98 11.14
CA LYS A 154 9.90 2.67 12.28
C LYS A 154 9.10 2.48 13.57
N TRP A 155 7.78 2.61 13.54
CA TRP A 155 6.96 2.46 14.74
C TRP A 155 6.89 1.00 15.21
N ILE A 156 6.88 0.05 14.28
CA ILE A 156 6.99 -1.39 14.57
C ILE A 156 8.33 -1.69 15.24
N ASP A 157 9.44 -1.22 14.66
CA ASP A 157 10.78 -1.43 15.21
C ASP A 157 10.92 -0.83 16.61
N LYS A 158 10.31 0.35 16.85
CA LYS A 158 10.26 0.98 18.17
C LYS A 158 9.47 0.15 19.17
N ARG A 159 8.29 -0.34 18.79
CA ARG A 159 7.45 -1.20 19.62
C ARG A 159 8.19 -2.49 19.99
N ASP A 160 8.90 -3.07 19.04
CA ASP A 160 9.58 -4.35 19.19
C ASP A 160 10.97 -4.21 19.85
N GLY A 161 11.39 -2.98 20.16
CA GLY A 161 12.65 -2.68 20.85
C GLY A 161 13.91 -2.90 20.01
N VAL A 162 13.76 -2.94 18.67
CA VAL A 162 14.83 -3.17 17.70
C VAL A 162 15.28 -1.90 16.97
N TYR A 163 14.57 -0.79 17.18
CA TYR A 163 14.90 0.49 16.58
C TYR A 163 16.17 1.11 17.19
N ASP A 164 17.19 1.32 16.36
CA ASP A 164 18.42 2.03 16.72
C ASP A 164 18.34 3.49 16.25
N GLU A 165 18.11 4.41 17.19
CA GLU A 165 18.08 5.86 16.95
C GLU A 165 19.41 6.37 16.36
N SER A 166 20.53 5.77 16.75
CA SER A 166 21.85 6.19 16.29
C SER A 166 22.12 5.77 14.85
N GLU A 167 21.54 4.66 14.38
CA GLU A 167 21.62 4.24 12.98
C GLU A 167 20.74 5.11 12.07
N ASP A 168 19.58 5.55 12.57
CA ASP A 168 18.70 6.46 11.83
C ASP A 168 19.37 7.83 11.60
N GLU A 169 20.19 8.28 12.55
CA GLU A 169 21.04 9.49 12.42
C GLU A 169 22.31 9.26 11.59
N LYS A 170 22.89 8.04 11.61
CA LYS A 170 24.11 7.69 10.87
C LYS A 170 23.88 7.27 9.42
N ARG A 171 22.63 7.13 8.98
CA ARG A 171 22.28 6.74 7.60
C ARG A 171 23.10 7.56 6.60
N VAL A 172 24.02 6.87 5.92
CA VAL A 172 25.11 7.38 5.05
C VAL A 172 24.61 8.12 3.78
N HIS A 173 23.35 8.51 3.72
CA HIS A 173 22.79 9.22 2.57
C HIS A 173 21.85 10.35 2.97
N ALA A 174 22.29 11.26 3.84
CA ALA A 174 21.55 12.49 4.16
C ALA A 174 21.06 13.21 2.89
N ASP A 175 21.89 13.27 1.85
CA ASP A 175 21.53 13.86 0.55
C ASP A 175 20.43 13.08 -0.18
N PHE A 176 20.44 11.74 -0.11
CA PHE A 176 19.38 10.92 -0.71
C PHE A 176 18.06 11.03 0.06
N PHE A 177 18.11 11.04 1.39
CA PHE A 177 16.91 11.26 2.20
C PHE A 177 16.35 12.67 2.02
N ALA A 178 17.22 13.67 1.92
CA ALA A 178 16.81 15.03 1.58
C ALA A 178 16.14 15.06 0.20
N LEU A 179 16.69 14.38 -0.81
CA LEU A 179 16.04 14.25 -2.12
C LEU A 179 14.66 13.58 -2.00
N LEU A 180 14.54 12.45 -1.30
CA LEU A 180 13.28 11.72 -1.15
C LEU A 180 12.20 12.52 -0.42
N ARG A 181 12.57 13.32 0.58
CA ARG A 181 11.60 13.97 1.48
C ARG A 181 11.42 15.46 1.25
N LYS A 182 12.39 16.14 0.62
CA LYS A 182 12.40 17.61 0.47
C LYS A 182 12.38 18.09 -0.98
N ALA A 183 12.54 17.21 -1.97
CA ALA A 183 12.44 17.64 -3.37
C ALA A 183 11.11 18.36 -3.64
N GLY A 184 11.18 19.39 -4.51
CA GLY A 184 10.06 20.28 -4.82
C GLY A 184 9.93 21.49 -3.90
N SER A 185 10.51 21.47 -2.69
CA SER A 185 10.49 22.61 -1.79
C SER A 185 11.39 23.74 -2.30
N SER A 186 10.97 24.99 -2.13
CA SER A 186 11.74 26.20 -2.45
C SER A 186 13.02 26.32 -1.62
N GLU A 187 13.02 25.73 -0.42
CA GLU A 187 14.19 25.63 0.45
C GLU A 187 15.15 24.52 0.03
N TYR A 188 14.65 23.51 -0.70
CA TYR A 188 15.48 22.41 -1.15
C TYR A 188 16.44 22.86 -2.25
N LYS A 189 17.69 23.06 -1.86
CA LYS A 189 18.77 23.30 -2.82
C LYS A 189 19.16 21.96 -3.40
N GLN A 190 19.04 21.82 -4.71
CA GLN A 190 19.45 20.62 -5.43
C GLN A 190 20.89 20.27 -5.07
N LEU A 191 21.04 19.28 -4.20
CA LEU A 191 22.32 18.70 -3.86
C LEU A 191 22.75 17.85 -5.05
N MET A 192 24.06 17.71 -5.27
CA MET A 192 24.55 16.87 -6.36
C MET A 192 23.89 15.49 -6.34
N LYS A 193 23.68 14.90 -7.53
CA LYS A 193 23.09 13.57 -7.65
C LYS A 193 23.80 12.58 -6.70
N PRO A 194 23.07 11.91 -5.78
CA PRO A 194 23.65 10.91 -4.91
C PRO A 194 24.43 9.81 -5.68
N THR A 195 25.50 9.31 -5.06
CA THR A 195 26.28 8.20 -5.63
C THR A 195 25.42 6.95 -5.76
N GLY A 196 25.55 6.21 -6.86
CA GLY A 196 24.79 4.97 -7.12
C GLY A 196 23.38 5.18 -7.68
N LEU A 197 22.82 6.39 -7.60
CA LEU A 197 21.52 6.71 -8.22
C LEU A 197 21.68 6.95 -9.73
N SER A 198 20.80 6.40 -10.57
CA SER A 198 20.79 6.71 -12.00
C SER A 198 20.33 8.17 -12.23
N PHE A 199 20.68 8.75 -13.39
CA PHE A 199 20.22 10.09 -13.73
C PHE A 199 18.70 10.14 -13.89
N ASP A 200 18.10 9.14 -14.53
CA ASP A 200 16.65 9.08 -14.72
C ASP A 200 15.89 9.06 -13.38
N GLU A 201 16.35 8.23 -12.44
CA GLU A 201 15.74 8.16 -11.11
C GLU A 201 15.92 9.46 -10.35
N TYR A 202 17.10 10.07 -10.43
CA TYR A 202 17.37 11.37 -9.83
C TYR A 202 16.42 12.46 -10.34
N TYR A 203 16.21 12.56 -11.66
CA TYR A 203 15.30 13.54 -12.24
C TYR A 203 13.83 13.24 -11.93
N ASN A 204 13.45 11.97 -11.86
CA ASN A 204 12.09 11.60 -11.41
C ASN A 204 11.85 12.10 -9.99
N LEU A 205 12.78 11.85 -9.06
CA LEU A 205 12.68 12.30 -7.67
C LEU A 205 12.71 13.83 -7.51
N LEU A 206 13.38 14.54 -8.42
CA LEU A 206 13.40 16.01 -8.40
C LEU A 206 12.12 16.68 -8.90
N GLY A 207 11.32 15.99 -9.72
CA GLY A 207 10.16 16.59 -10.38
C GLY A 207 8.92 15.73 -10.21
N PRO A 208 8.64 14.77 -11.12
CA PRO A 208 7.40 13.98 -11.09
C PRO A 208 7.08 13.26 -9.78
N LEU A 209 8.11 12.95 -8.98
CA LEU A 209 8.01 12.23 -7.71
C LEU A 209 8.36 13.10 -6.49
N ALA A 210 8.49 14.40 -6.69
CA ALA A 210 8.78 15.35 -5.63
C ALA A 210 7.59 15.40 -4.63
N PRO A 211 7.84 15.31 -3.31
CA PRO A 211 6.76 15.37 -2.32
C PRO A 211 6.24 16.79 -2.07
N TYR A 212 6.98 17.83 -2.43
CA TYR A 212 6.55 19.22 -2.32
C TYR A 212 6.06 19.76 -3.66
N GLU A 213 5.02 20.59 -3.60
CA GLU A 213 4.61 21.49 -4.67
C GLU A 213 4.85 22.93 -4.19
N SER A 214 5.54 23.72 -5.01
CA SER A 214 5.91 25.09 -4.69
C SER A 214 5.82 25.98 -5.93
N ASP A 215 5.35 27.22 -5.72
CA ASP A 215 5.20 28.23 -6.78
C ASP A 215 6.53 28.93 -7.15
N GLY A 216 7.62 28.58 -6.46
CA GLY A 216 8.96 29.04 -6.81
C GLY A 216 9.81 29.44 -5.61
N PRO A 217 10.93 30.15 -5.85
CA PRO A 217 11.84 30.55 -4.77
C PRO A 217 11.14 31.44 -3.73
N HIS A 218 11.34 31.13 -2.45
CA HIS A 218 10.76 31.86 -1.30
C HIS A 218 9.26 31.67 -1.09
N ASP A 219 8.69 30.62 -1.64
CA ASP A 219 7.33 30.21 -1.32
C ASP A 219 7.22 29.85 0.16
N THR A 220 6.20 30.40 0.83
CA THR A 220 5.90 30.14 2.24
C THR A 220 4.63 29.31 2.43
N GLU A 221 3.90 29.03 1.35
CA GLU A 221 2.65 28.28 1.33
C GLU A 221 2.80 26.95 0.59
N GLU A 222 3.98 26.34 0.71
CA GLU A 222 4.29 25.07 0.04
C GLU A 222 3.33 23.97 0.47
N TRP A 223 2.87 23.19 -0.51
CA TRP A 223 2.07 22.01 -0.25
C TRP A 223 2.96 20.78 -0.16
N ASN A 224 2.76 19.93 0.86
CA ASN A 224 3.50 18.69 1.05
C ASN A 224 2.59 17.46 1.04
N LEU A 225 2.93 16.50 0.18
CA LEU A 225 2.22 15.24 0.00
C LEU A 225 2.11 14.42 1.28
N PHE A 226 3.21 14.30 2.04
CA PHE A 226 3.25 13.48 3.24
C PHE A 226 2.49 14.14 4.40
N ASP A 227 2.72 15.43 4.65
CA ASP A 227 2.04 16.17 5.71
C ASP A 227 0.52 16.22 5.50
N THR A 228 0.07 16.21 4.23
CA THR A 228 -1.36 16.26 3.90
C THR A 228 -2.07 14.93 4.17
N TYR A 229 -1.47 13.79 3.79
CA TYR A 229 -2.19 12.51 3.78
C TYR A 229 -1.70 11.49 4.81
N LEU A 230 -0.44 11.53 5.22
CA LEU A 230 0.18 10.50 6.04
C LEU A 230 0.02 10.80 7.53
N ASP A 231 -0.53 9.85 8.30
CA ASP A 231 -0.47 9.93 9.78
C ASP A 231 0.89 9.42 10.25
N SER A 232 1.77 10.34 10.63
CA SER A 232 3.13 10.01 11.07
C SER A 232 3.22 9.64 12.56
N THR A 233 2.09 9.64 13.27
CA THR A 233 2.05 9.36 14.71
C THR A 233 1.98 7.85 14.97
N VAL A 234 2.36 7.45 16.20
CA VAL A 234 2.26 6.05 16.63
C VAL A 234 0.82 5.51 16.57
N LYS A 235 -0.19 6.39 16.63
CA LYS A 235 -1.62 6.00 16.56
C LYS A 235 -2.00 5.40 15.21
N ALA A 236 -1.20 5.63 14.17
CA ALA A 236 -1.42 5.00 12.87
C ALA A 236 -1.42 3.46 12.97
N LEU A 237 -0.59 2.89 13.86
CA LEU A 237 -0.57 1.44 14.12
C LEU A 237 -1.87 0.90 14.71
N ASP A 238 -2.68 1.74 15.35
CA ASP A 238 -3.97 1.33 15.91
C ASP A 238 -5.09 1.29 14.85
N ASN A 239 -4.83 1.82 13.64
CA ASN A 239 -5.78 1.84 12.54
C ASN A 239 -5.42 0.79 11.47
N PRO A 240 -6.13 -0.35 11.41
CA PRO A 240 -5.86 -1.39 10.42
C PRO A 240 -6.18 -0.98 8.97
N HIS A 241 -6.89 0.14 8.78
CA HIS A 241 -7.34 0.63 7.47
C HIS A 241 -6.68 1.95 7.05
N ASP A 242 -5.52 2.25 7.61
CA ASP A 242 -4.85 3.52 7.41
C ASP A 242 -4.33 3.72 5.98
N LEU A 243 -3.79 2.67 5.35
CA LEU A 243 -3.29 2.69 3.99
C LEU A 243 -4.42 2.92 2.98
N SER A 244 -5.52 2.16 3.06
CA SER A 244 -6.67 2.36 2.17
C SER A 244 -7.28 3.76 2.36
N THR A 245 -7.43 4.22 3.60
CA THR A 245 -7.96 5.56 3.91
C THR A 245 -7.05 6.68 3.43
N MET A 246 -5.72 6.53 3.55
CA MET A 246 -4.75 7.49 3.01
C MET A 246 -4.86 7.61 1.49
N LEU A 247 -4.86 6.48 0.78
CA LEU A 247 -4.91 6.47 -0.68
C LEU A 247 -6.25 6.93 -1.24
N GLN A 248 -7.36 6.65 -0.55
CA GLN A 248 -8.67 7.16 -0.93
C GLN A 248 -8.74 8.69 -0.83
N ARG A 249 -8.23 9.27 0.27
CA ARG A 249 -8.18 10.74 0.42
C ARG A 249 -7.36 11.40 -0.68
N TRP A 250 -6.19 10.84 -1.00
CA TRP A 250 -5.37 11.34 -2.10
C TRP A 250 -6.10 11.27 -3.44
N HIS A 251 -6.77 10.13 -3.71
CA HIS A 251 -7.52 9.94 -4.94
C HIS A 251 -8.67 10.95 -5.07
N ASP A 252 -9.44 11.18 -4.01
CA ASP A 252 -10.57 12.12 -4.01
C ASP A 252 -10.11 13.57 -4.27
N ASP A 253 -8.99 13.98 -3.68
CA ASP A 253 -8.41 15.30 -3.88
C ASP A 253 -7.87 15.48 -5.31
N VAL A 254 -7.23 14.47 -5.90
CA VAL A 254 -6.77 14.52 -7.29
C VAL A 254 -7.95 14.53 -8.27
N ALA A 255 -9.00 13.76 -8.00
CA ALA A 255 -10.19 13.69 -8.85
C ALA A 255 -10.99 15.00 -8.88
N THR A 256 -10.90 15.82 -7.83
CA THR A 256 -11.63 17.10 -7.70
C THR A 256 -10.86 18.32 -8.20
N ARG A 257 -9.56 18.18 -8.49
CA ARG A 257 -8.70 19.25 -9.02
C ARG A 257 -8.70 19.36 -10.56
N HIS A 258 -9.52 18.56 -11.24
CA HIS A 258 -9.72 18.57 -12.70
C HIS A 258 -11.11 19.06 -13.08
#